data_AF-A0A7C7UPZ6-F1
#
_entry.id   AF-A0A7C7UPZ6-F1
#
_cell.length_a   1.000
_cell.length_b   1.000
_cell.length_c   1.000
_cell.angle_alpha   90.00
_cell.angle_beta   90.00
_cell.angle_gamma   90.00
#
_symmetry.space_group_name_H-M   'P 1'
#
loop_
_entity.id
_entity.type
_entity.pdbx_description
1 polymer ?
#
loop_
_entity_poly.entity_id
_entity_poly.type
_entity_poly.pdbx_seq_one_letter_code
_entity_poly.pdbx_strand_id
1 'polypeptide(L)'
;MGGHSDGGAPTNPAAWANRQLWAPCFRPGVVVSTVGTGDAAIAGFLAAVLRDTSPSLALNVAVATGACCVEVAGALGGVMDWKEMLVRIEAGWARLPLELESFGWVWDSDTAIWHGPADRAGP
;
A
#
# COMPACT_ATOMS: atom_id res chain seq x y z
N MET A 1 16.80 0.09 -28.99
CA MET A 1 16.92 -1.04 -28.05
C MET A 1 17.09 -0.46 -26.65
N GLY A 2 16.00 -0.24 -25.93
CA GLY A 2 16.02 0.27 -24.55
C GLY A 2 15.96 -0.92 -23.59
N GLY A 3 16.97 -1.06 -22.75
CA GLY A 3 17.09 -2.16 -21.79
C GLY A 3 15.90 -2.17 -20.85
N HIS A 4 15.16 -3.28 -20.86
CA HIS A 4 14.21 -3.59 -19.82
C HIS A 4 15.07 -4.02 -18.62
N SER A 5 14.95 -3.33 -17.49
CA SER A 5 15.57 -3.74 -16.24
C SER A 5 14.87 -5.00 -15.76
N ASP A 6 15.43 -6.17 -16.07
CA ASP A 6 15.00 -7.50 -15.59
C ASP A 6 15.30 -7.72 -14.09
N GLY A 7 15.33 -6.66 -13.27
CA GLY A 7 15.60 -6.74 -11.85
C GLY A 7 14.31 -6.71 -11.05
N GLY A 8 13.99 -7.78 -10.33
CA GLY A 8 12.89 -7.83 -9.35
C GLY A 8 13.13 -6.97 -8.10
N ALA A 9 13.71 -5.78 -8.26
CA ALA A 9 14.04 -4.85 -7.18
C ALA A 9 13.74 -3.41 -7.63
N PRO A 10 13.46 -2.49 -6.69
CA PRO A 10 13.26 -1.08 -7.01
C PRO A 10 14.45 -0.47 -7.75
N THR A 11 14.17 0.34 -8.78
CA THR A 11 15.20 1.07 -9.55
C THR A 11 15.84 2.19 -8.73
N ASN A 12 15.14 2.71 -7.72
CA ASN A 12 15.68 3.65 -6.73
C ASN A 12 15.59 3.07 -5.30
N PRO A 13 16.56 2.25 -4.85
CA PRO A 13 16.61 1.73 -3.49
C PRO A 13 16.71 2.82 -2.41
N ALA A 14 17.30 3.99 -2.72
CA ALA A 14 17.46 5.07 -1.75
C ALA A 14 16.11 5.66 -1.31
N ALA A 15 15.10 5.64 -2.18
CA ALA A 15 13.73 6.06 -1.85
C ALA A 15 13.10 5.23 -0.71
N TRP A 16 13.58 4.00 -0.50
CA TRP A 16 13.08 3.06 0.51
C TRP A 16 13.86 3.13 1.83
N ALA A 17 15.02 3.78 1.86
CA ALA A 17 15.85 3.89 3.06
C ALA A 17 15.32 4.95 4.03
N ASN A 18 15.52 4.72 5.33
CA ASN A 18 15.19 5.66 6.42
C ASN A 18 13.74 6.18 6.41
N ARG A 19 12.80 5.35 5.95
CA ARG A 19 11.39 5.72 5.86
C ARG A 19 10.62 5.39 7.13
N GLN A 20 9.71 6.27 7.52
CA GLN A 20 8.70 6.04 8.55
C GLN A 20 7.34 6.46 7.99
N LEU A 21 6.59 5.50 7.46
CA LEU A 21 5.35 5.75 6.72
C LEU A 21 4.22 4.90 7.29
N TRP A 22 3.00 5.44 7.26
CA TRP A 22 1.81 4.72 7.70
C TRP A 22 0.60 5.01 6.80
N ALA A 23 0.09 3.97 6.14
CA ALA A 23 -1.15 4.04 5.37
C ALA A 23 -2.36 3.70 6.26
N PRO A 24 -3.38 4.56 6.37
CA PRO A 24 -4.66 4.16 6.95
C PRO A 24 -5.30 3.06 6.10
N CYS A 25 -5.83 2.03 6.74
CA CYS A 25 -6.49 0.92 6.03
C CYS A 25 -7.70 1.40 5.23
N PHE A 26 -7.94 0.81 4.05
CA PHE A 26 -9.19 1.05 3.33
C PHE A 26 -10.38 0.44 4.08
N ARG A 27 -11.52 1.12 4.03
CA ARG A 27 -12.78 0.61 4.58
C ARG A 27 -13.34 -0.43 3.60
N PRO A 28 -13.41 -1.72 3.99
CA PRO A 28 -14.05 -2.72 3.16
C PRO A 28 -15.57 -2.48 3.13
N GLY A 29 -16.21 -2.87 2.03
CA GLY A 29 -17.67 -2.83 1.90
C GLY A 29 -18.37 -3.85 2.81
N VAL A 30 -17.70 -4.98 3.10
CA VAL A 30 -18.14 -6.03 4.01
C VAL A 30 -16.93 -6.74 4.62
N VAL A 31 -17.06 -7.25 5.84
CA VAL A 31 -16.04 -8.09 6.47
C VAL A 31 -16.59 -9.51 6.58
N VAL A 32 -16.06 -10.42 5.76
CA VAL A 32 -16.45 -11.84 5.71
C VAL A 32 -15.48 -12.70 6.52
N SER A 33 -14.17 -12.41 6.46
CA SER A 33 -13.12 -13.09 7.22
C SER A 33 -11.90 -12.19 7.35
N THR A 34 -11.11 -12.33 8.42
CA THR A 34 -9.81 -11.65 8.57
C THR A 34 -8.62 -12.60 8.41
N VAL A 35 -8.90 -13.88 8.14
CA VAL A 35 -7.87 -14.91 7.94
C VAL A 35 -7.14 -14.63 6.63
N GLY A 36 -5.81 -14.53 6.69
CA GLY A 36 -4.97 -14.29 5.52
C GLY A 36 -4.86 -12.81 5.10
N THR A 37 -5.53 -11.87 5.79
CA THR A 37 -5.44 -10.43 5.46
C THR A 37 -4.02 -9.89 5.56
N GLY A 38 -3.24 -10.37 6.53
CA GLY A 38 -1.83 -10.00 6.67
C GLY A 38 -0.98 -10.53 5.51
N ASP A 39 -1.15 -11.80 5.13
CA ASP A 39 -0.44 -12.41 4.00
C ASP A 39 -0.80 -11.71 2.69
N ALA A 40 -2.08 -11.36 2.51
CA ALA A 40 -2.57 -10.59 1.37
C ALA A 40 -1.93 -9.20 1.31
N ALA A 41 -1.80 -8.51 2.45
CA ALA A 41 -1.14 -7.21 2.50
C ALA A 41 0.36 -7.32 2.14
N ILE A 42 1.06 -8.35 2.64
CA ILE A 42 2.46 -8.62 2.29
C ILE A 42 2.59 -8.93 0.80
N ALA A 43 1.72 -9.77 0.26
CA ALA A 43 1.71 -10.10 -1.17
C ALA A 43 1.49 -8.85 -2.03
N GLY A 44 0.56 -7.97 -1.64
CA GLY A 44 0.33 -6.68 -2.29
C GLY A 44 1.56 -5.76 -2.25
N PHE A 45 2.19 -5.64 -1.09
CA PHE A 45 3.41 -4.85 -0.91
C PHE A 45 4.54 -5.35 -1.82
N LEU A 46 4.83 -6.65 -1.81
CA LEU A 46 5.87 -7.25 -2.65
C LEU A 46 5.54 -7.12 -4.14
N ALA A 47 4.27 -7.29 -4.52
CA ALA A 47 3.82 -7.09 -5.89
C ALA A 47 4.04 -5.66 -6.38
N ALA A 48 3.89 -4.66 -5.50
CA ALA A 48 4.13 -3.26 -5.79
C ALA A 48 5.64 -2.92 -5.86
N VAL A 49 6.46 -3.51 -4.98
CA VAL A 49 7.93 -3.42 -5.03
C VAL A 49 8.45 -3.98 -6.37
N LEU A 50 7.96 -5.14 -6.79
CA LEU A 50 8.34 -5.78 -8.05
C LEU A 50 7.88 -5.01 -9.30
N ARG A 51 6.92 -4.09 -9.15
CA ARG A 51 6.43 -3.19 -10.20
C ARG A 51 7.10 -1.82 -10.18
N ASP A 52 8.16 -1.67 -9.39
CA ASP A 52 8.95 -0.43 -9.27
C ASP A 52 8.11 0.79 -8.86
N THR A 53 7.14 0.57 -7.97
CA THR A 53 6.33 1.66 -7.41
C THR A 53 7.06 2.43 -6.30
N SER A 54 6.56 3.62 -5.98
CA SER A 54 7.05 4.37 -4.81
C SER A 54 6.66 3.69 -3.49
N PRO A 55 7.41 3.92 -2.39
CA PRO A 55 7.07 3.35 -1.08
C PRO A 55 5.64 3.68 -0.61
N SER A 56 5.19 4.93 -0.84
CA SER A 56 3.83 5.36 -0.50
C SER A 56 2.77 4.58 -1.28
N LEU A 57 2.98 4.37 -2.59
CA LEU A 57 2.06 3.59 -3.41
C LEU A 57 2.09 2.10 -2.99
N ALA A 58 3.25 1.55 -2.70
CA ALA A 58 3.36 0.17 -2.22
C ALA A 58 2.62 -0.07 -0.91
N LEU A 59 2.66 0.89 0.02
CA LEU A 59 1.86 0.82 1.25
C LEU A 59 0.36 0.91 0.97
N ASN A 60 -0.06 1.78 0.05
CA ASN A 60 -1.45 1.87 -0.36
C ASN A 60 -1.96 0.57 -1.00
N VAL A 61 -1.16 -0.04 -1.86
CA VAL A 61 -1.47 -1.35 -2.44
C VAL A 61 -1.54 -2.41 -1.35
N ALA A 62 -0.61 -2.43 -0.39
CA ALA A 62 -0.62 -3.39 0.71
C ALA A 62 -1.95 -3.33 1.50
N VAL A 63 -2.37 -2.14 1.93
CA VAL A 63 -3.62 -2.00 2.69
C VAL A 63 -4.87 -2.20 1.84
N ALA A 64 -4.81 -1.95 0.53
CA ALA A 64 -5.89 -2.24 -0.41
C ALA A 64 -6.07 -3.75 -0.62
N THR A 65 -4.97 -4.48 -0.83
CA THR A 65 -5.01 -5.95 -0.97
C THR A 65 -5.52 -6.61 0.30
N GLY A 66 -5.10 -6.12 1.47
CA GLY A 66 -5.67 -6.54 2.75
C GLY A 66 -7.18 -6.28 2.83
N ALA A 67 -7.65 -5.09 2.45
CA ALA A 67 -9.07 -4.75 2.45
C ALA A 67 -9.90 -5.58 1.46
N CYS A 68 -9.37 -5.92 0.29
CA CYS A 68 -10.04 -6.83 -0.65
C CYS A 68 -10.12 -8.26 -0.08
N CYS A 69 -9.08 -8.71 0.63
CA CYS A 69 -9.05 -10.05 1.22
C CYS A 69 -10.14 -10.26 2.27
N VAL A 70 -10.51 -9.22 3.02
CA VAL A 70 -11.59 -9.35 4.01
C VAL A 70 -12.98 -9.42 3.41
N GLU A 71 -13.18 -8.96 2.17
CA GLU A 71 -14.47 -8.91 1.47
C GLU A 71 -14.91 -10.29 0.92
N VAL A 72 -14.00 -11.28 0.81
CA VAL A 72 -14.26 -12.61 0.21
C VAL A 72 -13.71 -13.75 1.07
N ALA A 73 -14.56 -14.72 1.43
CA ALA A 73 -14.09 -15.98 2.03
C ALA A 73 -13.55 -16.94 0.96
N GLY A 74 -12.23 -17.13 0.92
CA GLY A 74 -11.57 -18.12 0.05
C GLY A 74 -10.28 -17.60 -0.57
N ALA A 75 -9.17 -18.31 -0.34
CA ALA A 75 -7.79 -17.86 -0.53
C ALA A 75 -7.35 -17.49 -1.97
N LEU A 76 -8.19 -17.66 -3.00
CA LEU A 76 -7.76 -17.55 -4.41
C LEU A 76 -8.74 -16.81 -5.34
N GLY A 77 -9.91 -16.37 -4.86
CA GLY A 77 -10.94 -15.73 -5.69
C GLY A 77 -10.99 -14.20 -5.62
N GLY A 78 -10.24 -13.58 -4.70
CA GLY A 78 -10.40 -12.16 -4.32
C GLY A 78 -9.23 -11.24 -4.65
N VAL A 79 -8.22 -11.70 -5.41
CA VAL A 79 -7.13 -10.82 -5.85
C VAL A 79 -7.67 -9.97 -7.00
N MET A 80 -8.21 -8.81 -6.65
CA MET A 80 -8.60 -7.75 -7.58
C MET A 80 -7.46 -7.51 -8.59
N ASP A 81 -7.81 -7.30 -9.87
CA ASP A 81 -6.80 -6.98 -10.87
C ASP A 81 -6.02 -5.72 -10.43
N TRP A 82 -4.72 -5.70 -10.72
CA TRP A 82 -3.84 -4.60 -10.32
C TRP A 82 -4.38 -3.24 -10.77
N LYS A 83 -4.88 -3.14 -12.00
CA LYS A 83 -5.41 -1.89 -12.55
C LYS A 83 -6.73 -1.51 -11.88
N GLU A 84 -7.61 -2.48 -11.63
CA GLU A 84 -8.88 -2.25 -10.92
C GLU A 84 -8.64 -1.73 -9.50
N MET A 85 -7.63 -2.28 -8.80
CA MET A 85 -7.24 -1.84 -7.47
C MET A 85 -6.74 -0.40 -7.49
N LEU A 86 -5.85 -0.04 -8.41
CA LEU A 86 -5.36 1.33 -8.55
C LEU A 86 -6.51 2.30 -8.88
N VAL A 87 -7.39 1.94 -9.80
CA VAL A 87 -8.58 2.76 -10.13
C VAL A 87 -9.47 2.96 -8.90
N ARG A 88 -9.68 1.92 -8.09
CA ARG A 88 -10.47 2.03 -6.86
C ARG A 88 -9.80 2.98 -5.86
N ILE A 89 -8.49 2.88 -5.68
CA ILE A 89 -7.71 3.79 -4.81
C ILE A 89 -7.83 5.24 -5.30
N GLU A 90 -7.57 5.49 -6.59
CA GLU A 90 -7.60 6.81 -7.23
C GLU A 90 -9.00 7.44 -7.23
N ALA A 91 -10.05 6.62 -7.29
CA ALA A 91 -11.45 7.08 -7.18
C ALA A 91 -11.84 7.51 -5.76
N GLY A 92 -10.90 7.55 -4.80
CA GLY A 92 -11.13 8.01 -3.44
C GLY A 92 -11.75 6.95 -2.54
N TRP A 93 -11.30 5.69 -2.63
CA TRP A 93 -11.77 4.63 -1.75
C TRP A 93 -11.62 5.05 -0.28
N ALA A 94 -12.76 5.10 0.42
CA ALA A 94 -12.83 5.52 1.81
C ALA A 94 -11.85 4.73 2.70
N ARG A 95 -11.15 5.44 3.58
CA ARG A 95 -10.24 4.87 4.57
C ARG A 95 -10.86 4.86 5.97
N LEU A 96 -10.37 3.96 6.81
CA LEU A 96 -10.64 4.00 8.25
C LEU A 96 -9.93 5.21 8.86
N PRO A 97 -10.54 5.87 9.86
CA PRO A 97 -9.93 7.01 10.53
C PRO A 97 -8.63 6.59 11.23
N LEU A 98 -7.61 7.43 11.12
CA LEU A 98 -6.32 7.28 11.77
C LEU A 98 -5.77 8.68 12.02
N GLU A 99 -5.73 9.09 13.30
CA GLU A 99 -5.26 10.40 13.74
C GLU A 99 -3.91 10.20 14.44
N LEU A 100 -2.85 10.81 13.91
CA LEU A 100 -1.48 10.62 14.38
C LEU A 100 -0.72 11.93 14.65
N GLU A 101 -1.37 13.07 14.44
CA GLU A 101 -0.79 14.41 14.57
C GLU A 101 -0.21 14.65 15.96
N SER A 102 -0.93 14.20 17.00
CA SER A 102 -0.47 14.31 18.40
C SER A 102 0.82 13.54 18.70
N PHE A 103 1.20 12.59 17.83
CA PHE A 103 2.42 11.81 17.92
C PHE A 103 3.52 12.34 16.98
N GLY A 104 3.36 13.53 16.41
CA GLY A 104 4.33 14.18 15.53
C GLY A 104 4.34 13.63 14.10
N TRP A 105 3.28 12.92 13.69
CA TRP A 105 3.11 12.51 12.30
C TRP A 105 2.48 13.64 11.47
N VAL A 106 2.86 13.72 10.21
CA VAL A 106 2.35 14.70 9.25
C VAL A 106 1.61 13.97 8.14
N TRP A 107 0.39 14.41 7.85
CA TRP A 107 -0.42 13.88 6.76
C TRP A 107 0.06 14.43 5.41
N ASP A 108 0.33 13.54 4.47
CA ASP A 108 0.49 13.87 3.05
C ASP A 108 -0.82 13.56 2.31
N SER A 109 -1.52 14.60 1.87
CA SER A 109 -2.78 14.47 1.14
C SER A 109 -2.61 13.94 -0.29
N ASP A 110 -1.44 14.11 -0.90
CA ASP A 110 -1.20 13.71 -2.29
C ASP A 110 -1.04 12.20 -2.40
N THR A 111 -0.38 11.58 -1.41
CA THR A 111 -0.20 10.13 -1.36
C THR A 111 -1.14 9.43 -0.39
N ALA A 112 -1.89 10.18 0.42
CA ALA A 112 -2.75 9.69 1.50
C ALA A 112 -1.99 8.78 2.50
N ILE A 113 -0.81 9.25 2.91
CA ILE A 113 0.11 8.56 3.83
C ILE A 113 0.48 9.50 4.99
N TRP A 114 0.62 8.93 6.18
CA TRP A 114 1.26 9.60 7.30
C TRP A 114 2.78 9.43 7.23
N HIS A 115 3.50 10.54 7.38
CA HIS A 115 4.95 10.58 7.54
C HIS A 115 5.29 10.75 9.02
N GLY A 116 6.10 9.86 9.56
CA GLY A 116 6.45 9.87 10.97
C GLY A 116 7.59 10.84 11.29
N PRO A 117 7.80 11.18 12.57
CA PRO A 117 8.81 12.13 13.01
C PRO A 117 10.26 11.72 12.68
N ALA A 118 10.49 10.44 12.37
CA ALA A 118 11.77 9.90 11.93
C ALA A 118 11.82 9.59 10.42
N ASP A 119 10.79 9.94 9.64
CA ASP A 119 10.81 9.79 8.18
C ASP A 119 11.88 10.72 7.61
N ARG A 120 12.93 10.09 7.06
CA ARG A 120 14.03 10.78 6.39
C ARG A 120 14.11 10.18 5.00
N ALA A 121 13.36 10.73 4.06
CA ALA A 121 13.62 10.43 2.66
C ALA A 121 15.11 10.70 2.37
N GLY A 122 15.81 9.73 1.77
CA GLY A 122 17.17 9.95 1.30
C GLY A 122 17.22 11.13 0.32
N PRO A 123 18.40 11.77 0.14
CA PRO A 123 18.59 12.79 -0.88
C PRO A 123 18.35 12.25 -2.30
#